data_AF-A2EE04-F1
#
_entry.id   AF-A2EE04-F1
#
_cell.length_a   1.000
_cell.length_b   1.000
_cell.length_c   1.000
_cell.angle_alpha   90.00
_cell.angle_beta   90.00
_cell.angle_gamma   90.00
#
_symmetry.space_group_name_H-M   'P 1'
#
loop_
_entity.id
_entity.type
_entity.pdbx_description
1 polymer ?
#
loop_
_entity_poly.entity_id
_entity_poly.type
_entity_poly.pdbx_seq_one_letter_code
_entity_poly.pdbx_strand_id
1 'polypeptide(L)'
;MSASSQSKPDPIRWENVPETEIRADAEAALEMSGKTKEIRQFLSQNRAIEDWRKEIRELCRNMINEIGIDNVNPDMLYDLLAAQGHDQLPAEVVTEVTTRIKTFLNTQFEEHP
;
A
#
# COMPACT_ATOMS: atom_id res chain seq x y z
N MET A 1 36.30 44.67 3.33
CA MET A 1 34.89 44.21 3.25
C MET A 1 34.93 42.70 3.15
N SER A 2 34.48 41.99 4.18
CA SER A 2 34.54 40.52 4.20
C SER A 2 33.26 39.97 3.61
N ALA A 3 33.36 39.23 2.50
CA ALA A 3 32.22 38.52 1.94
C ALA A 3 31.96 37.26 2.77
N SER A 4 30.79 37.18 3.41
CA SER A 4 30.38 35.99 4.15
C SER A 4 30.07 34.86 3.17
N SER A 5 30.89 33.81 3.19
CA SER A 5 30.58 32.57 2.47
C SER A 5 29.33 31.92 3.07
N GLN A 6 28.20 31.99 2.36
CA GLN A 6 27.05 31.14 2.66
C GLN A 6 27.40 29.71 2.25
N SER A 7 27.71 28.86 3.23
CA SER A 7 27.77 27.42 3.01
C SER A 7 26.42 26.93 2.49
N LYS A 8 26.44 26.11 1.44
CA LYS A 8 25.25 25.36 1.02
C LYS A 8 24.81 24.45 2.18
N PRO A 9 23.49 24.20 2.36
CA PRO A 9 23.05 23.17 3.28
C PRO A 9 23.62 21.82 2.84
N ASP A 10 24.10 21.03 3.79
CA ASP A 10 24.62 19.69 3.51
C ASP A 10 23.51 18.81 2.92
N PRO A 11 23.81 17.98 1.90
CA PRO A 11 22.83 17.05 1.35
C PRO A 11 22.38 16.06 2.42
N ILE A 12 21.08 15.77 2.47
CA ILE A 12 20.46 14.88 3.45
C ILE A 12 21.13 13.50 3.36
N ARG A 13 21.85 13.12 4.43
CA ARG A 13 22.54 11.82 4.53
C ARG A 13 21.55 10.72 4.90
N TRP A 14 20.85 10.20 3.89
CA TRP A 14 19.93 9.07 4.00
C TRP A 14 20.58 7.77 4.55
N GLU A 15 21.92 7.67 4.52
CA GLU A 15 22.72 6.52 4.96
C GLU A 15 22.48 6.08 6.43
N ASN A 16 21.91 6.93 7.29
CA ASN A 16 21.68 6.65 8.71
C ASN A 16 20.21 6.79 9.16
N VAL A 17 19.26 6.98 8.23
CA VAL A 17 17.84 7.13 8.59
C VAL A 17 17.21 5.75 8.80
N PRO A 18 16.55 5.48 9.94
CA PRO A 18 15.84 4.21 10.17
C PRO A 18 14.78 3.93 9.10
N GLU A 19 14.63 2.66 8.69
CA GLU A 19 13.61 2.25 7.72
C GLU A 19 12.18 2.69 8.15
N THR A 20 11.91 2.72 9.46
CA THR A 20 10.65 3.18 10.03
C THR A 20 10.38 4.67 9.77
N GLU A 21 11.43 5.51 9.76
CA GLU A 21 11.31 6.94 9.45
C GLU A 21 11.12 7.15 7.94
N ILE A 22 11.93 6.48 7.11
CA ILE A 22 11.77 6.50 5.64
C ILE A 22 10.36 6.05 5.23
N ARG A 23 9.83 5.01 5.87
CA ARG A 23 8.47 4.51 5.64
C ARG A 23 7.41 5.54 6.06
N ALA A 24 7.55 6.14 7.24
CA ALA A 24 6.61 7.15 7.73
C ALA A 24 6.55 8.37 6.80
N ASP A 25 7.70 8.85 6.32
CA ASP A 25 7.77 9.98 5.37
C ASP A 25 7.14 9.62 4.01
N ALA A 26 7.38 8.40 3.50
CA ALA A 26 6.77 7.92 2.26
C ALA A 26 5.24 7.77 2.39
N GLU A 27 4.74 7.24 3.52
CA GLU A 27 3.31 7.14 3.82
C GLU A 27 2.66 8.51 3.96
N ALA A 28 3.31 9.45 4.64
CA ALA A 28 2.86 10.84 4.76
C ALA A 28 2.78 11.53 3.39
N ALA A 29 3.79 11.38 2.53
CA ALA A 29 3.79 11.93 1.18
C ALA A 29 2.66 11.35 0.31
N LEU A 30 2.41 10.04 0.38
CA LEU A 30 1.32 9.36 -0.33
C LEU A 30 -0.08 9.87 0.09
N GLU A 31 -0.29 10.13 1.38
CA GLU A 31 -1.57 10.64 1.88
C GLU A 31 -1.75 12.14 1.60
N MET A 32 -0.72 12.95 1.87
CA MET A 32 -0.76 14.42 1.68
C MET A 32 -0.92 14.82 0.21
N SER A 33 -0.29 14.09 -0.71
CA SER A 33 -0.47 14.28 -2.16
C SER A 33 -1.84 13.79 -2.68
N GLY A 34 -2.60 13.06 -1.85
CA GLY A 34 -3.83 12.39 -2.28
C GLY A 34 -3.60 11.11 -3.08
N LYS A 35 -2.35 10.67 -3.31
CA LYS A 35 -2.04 9.47 -4.10
C LYS A 35 -2.65 8.20 -3.50
N THR A 36 -2.78 8.10 -2.17
CA THR A 36 -3.53 7.03 -1.50
C THR A 36 -4.99 6.95 -2.00
N LYS A 37 -5.65 8.08 -2.22
CA LYS A 37 -7.05 8.14 -2.67
C LYS A 37 -7.17 7.71 -4.14
N GLU A 38 -6.24 8.13 -5.00
CA GLU A 38 -6.15 7.65 -6.39
C GLU A 38 -5.94 6.13 -6.46
N ILE A 39 -5.04 5.58 -5.64
CA ILE A 39 -4.78 4.12 -5.57
C ILE A 39 -6.02 3.38 -5.08
N ARG A 40 -6.70 3.87 -4.03
CA ARG A 40 -7.97 3.30 -3.54
C ARG A 40 -9.07 3.35 -4.61
N GLN A 41 -9.14 4.43 -5.41
CA GLN A 41 -10.08 4.55 -6.53
C GLN A 41 -9.76 3.59 -7.67
N PHE A 42 -8.48 3.45 -8.04
CA PHE A 42 -8.04 2.45 -9.01
C PHE A 42 -8.43 1.04 -8.56
N LEU A 43 -8.15 0.68 -7.30
CA LEU A 43 -8.51 -0.62 -6.73
C LEU A 43 -10.03 -0.84 -6.66
N SER A 44 -10.84 0.21 -6.43
CA SER A 44 -12.31 0.06 -6.40
C SER A 44 -12.94 -0.08 -7.78
N GLN A 45 -12.27 0.41 -8.83
CA GLN A 45 -12.71 0.34 -10.23
C GLN A 45 -12.07 -0.83 -11.02
N ASN A 46 -11.02 -1.45 -10.49
CA ASN A 46 -10.33 -2.54 -11.16
C ASN A 46 -11.18 -3.82 -11.18
N ARG A 47 -11.42 -4.37 -12.38
CA ARG A 47 -12.22 -5.58 -12.57
C ARG A 47 -11.63 -6.81 -11.88
N ALA A 48 -10.31 -7.02 -11.94
CA ALA A 48 -9.66 -8.17 -11.31
C ALA A 48 -9.82 -8.12 -9.78
N ILE A 49 -9.81 -6.92 -9.18
CA ILE A 49 -10.13 -6.74 -7.75
C ILE A 49 -11.59 -7.05 -7.44
N GLU A 50 -12.54 -6.67 -8.29
CA GLU A 50 -13.95 -7.01 -8.04
C GLU A 50 -14.27 -8.49 -8.29
N ASP A 51 -13.58 -9.14 -9.22
CA ASP A 51 -13.68 -10.59 -9.43
C ASP A 51 -13.05 -11.35 -8.23
N TRP A 52 -11.84 -10.98 -7.78
CA TRP A 52 -11.23 -11.47 -6.53
C TRP A 52 -12.16 -11.26 -5.31
N ARG A 53 -12.76 -10.08 -5.13
CA ARG A 53 -13.74 -9.83 -4.05
C ARG A 53 -14.95 -10.77 -4.08
N LYS A 54 -15.38 -11.27 -5.24
CA LYS A 54 -16.47 -12.25 -5.33
C LYS A 54 -16.03 -13.62 -4.84
N GLU A 55 -14.83 -14.05 -5.24
CA GLU A 55 -14.20 -15.31 -4.80
C GLU A 55 -14.02 -15.30 -3.28
N ILE A 56 -13.47 -14.21 -2.73
CA ILE A 56 -13.36 -13.97 -1.29
C ILE A 56 -14.71 -14.08 -0.56
N ARG A 57 -15.76 -13.44 -1.08
CA ARG A 57 -17.11 -13.55 -0.50
C ARG A 57 -17.68 -14.97 -0.59
N GLU A 58 -17.29 -15.76 -1.59
CA GLU A 58 -17.70 -17.16 -1.76
C GLU A 58 -16.98 -18.07 -0.75
N LEU A 59 -15.68 -17.87 -0.51
CA LEU A 59 -14.95 -18.58 0.55
C LEU A 59 -15.61 -18.39 1.92
N CYS A 60 -15.94 -17.13 2.27
CA CYS A 60 -16.68 -16.83 3.50
C CYS A 60 -18.06 -17.51 3.56
N ARG A 61 -18.81 -17.52 2.44
CA ARG A 61 -20.11 -18.23 2.37
C ARG A 61 -19.96 -19.74 2.54
N ASN A 62 -18.95 -20.34 1.93
CA ASN A 62 -18.70 -21.78 2.02
C ASN A 62 -18.38 -22.18 3.47
N MET A 63 -17.50 -21.43 4.15
CA MET A 63 -17.24 -21.67 5.58
C MET A 63 -18.52 -21.56 6.43
N ILE A 64 -19.34 -20.52 6.20
CA ILE A 64 -20.63 -20.34 6.90
C ILE A 64 -21.60 -21.50 6.63
N ASN A 65 -21.64 -22.02 5.40
CA ASN A 65 -22.49 -23.16 5.02
C ASN A 65 -21.99 -24.49 5.60
N GLU A 66 -20.67 -24.66 5.74
CA GLU A 66 -20.03 -25.88 6.25
C GLU A 66 -20.16 -26.03 7.76
N ILE A 67 -19.89 -24.96 8.53
CA ILE A 67 -19.92 -25.03 10.01
C ILE A 67 -21.19 -24.44 10.63
N GLY A 68 -22.01 -23.72 9.86
CA GLY A 68 -23.24 -23.08 10.30
C GLY A 68 -23.01 -21.68 10.89
N ILE A 69 -23.93 -20.74 10.59
CA ILE A 69 -23.82 -19.32 10.96
C ILE A 69 -23.62 -19.09 12.47
N ASP A 70 -24.29 -19.90 13.32
CA ASP A 70 -24.21 -19.80 14.78
C ASP A 70 -22.84 -20.20 15.35
N ASN A 71 -22.01 -20.89 14.55
CA ASN A 71 -20.66 -21.34 14.90
C ASN A 71 -19.55 -20.50 14.23
N VAL A 72 -19.90 -19.49 13.43
CA VAL A 72 -18.95 -18.56 12.80
C VAL A 72 -18.82 -17.30 13.63
N ASN A 73 -17.58 -16.87 13.88
CA ASN A 73 -17.26 -15.56 14.44
C ASN A 73 -16.40 -14.73 13.45
N PRO A 74 -16.25 -13.41 13.66
CA PRO A 74 -15.46 -12.55 12.79
C PRO A 74 -13.98 -12.94 12.69
N ASP A 75 -13.39 -13.47 13.76
CA ASP A 75 -11.97 -13.82 13.81
C ASP A 75 -11.67 -15.03 12.91
N MET A 76 -12.56 -16.04 12.88
CA MET A 76 -12.45 -17.17 11.94
C MET A 76 -12.54 -16.72 10.48
N LEU A 77 -13.37 -15.73 10.17
CA LEU A 77 -13.42 -15.12 8.84
C LEU A 77 -12.13 -14.33 8.57
N TYR A 78 -11.58 -13.62 9.55
CA TYR A 78 -10.30 -12.92 9.39
C TYR A 78 -9.15 -13.89 9.12
N ASP A 79 -9.05 -15.00 9.87
CA ASP A 79 -8.01 -16.02 9.68
C ASP A 79 -8.09 -16.67 8.30
N LEU A 80 -9.31 -16.98 7.81
CA LEU A 80 -9.54 -17.45 6.44
C LEU A 80 -9.02 -16.44 5.39
N LEU A 81 -9.31 -15.15 5.60
CA LEU A 81 -8.89 -14.07 4.70
C LEU A 81 -7.38 -13.80 4.76
N ALA A 82 -6.77 -13.90 5.94
CA ALA A 82 -5.33 -13.76 6.12
C ALA A 82 -4.56 -14.92 5.46
N ALA A 83 -5.07 -16.15 5.58
CA ALA A 83 -4.45 -17.34 5.02
C ALA A 83 -4.65 -17.52 3.50
N GLN A 84 -5.82 -17.16 2.96
CA GLN A 84 -6.13 -17.40 1.54
C GLN A 84 -6.28 -16.13 0.72
N GLY A 85 -6.77 -15.04 1.32
CA GLY A 85 -7.14 -13.84 0.57
C GLY A 85 -5.95 -13.02 0.08
N HIS A 86 -4.86 -12.98 0.86
CA HIS A 86 -3.63 -12.32 0.47
C HIS A 86 -2.98 -12.98 -0.76
N ASP A 87 -2.87 -14.30 -0.76
CA ASP A 87 -2.21 -15.07 -1.83
C ASP A 87 -3.03 -15.15 -3.12
N GLN A 88 -4.34 -14.89 -3.05
CA GLN A 88 -5.24 -14.80 -4.21
C GLN A 88 -5.30 -13.40 -4.85
N LEU A 89 -4.60 -12.40 -4.31
CA LEU A 89 -4.62 -11.04 -4.85
C LEU A 89 -3.98 -11.01 -6.26
N PRO A 90 -4.65 -10.51 -7.30
CA PRO A 90 -4.13 -10.59 -8.67
C PRO A 90 -2.77 -9.89 -8.85
N ALA A 91 -1.78 -10.63 -9.32
CA ALA A 91 -0.38 -10.21 -9.38
C ALA A 91 -0.16 -8.98 -10.29
N GLU A 92 -0.95 -8.84 -11.35
CA GLU A 92 -0.97 -7.67 -12.22
C GLU A 92 -1.40 -6.39 -11.48
N VAL A 93 -2.32 -6.51 -10.50
CA VAL A 93 -2.77 -5.37 -9.70
C VAL A 93 -1.72 -4.99 -8.65
N VAL A 94 -1.09 -5.98 -8.01
CA VAL A 94 0.05 -5.74 -7.10
C VAL A 94 1.19 -5.03 -7.83
N THR A 95 1.50 -5.49 -9.06
CA THR A 95 2.54 -4.90 -9.90
C THR A 95 2.21 -3.46 -10.30
N GLU A 96 0.97 -3.20 -10.72
CA GLU A 96 0.50 -1.86 -11.11
C GLU A 96 0.50 -0.88 -9.93
N VAL A 97 0.00 -1.28 -8.75
CA VAL A 97 0.03 -0.44 -7.53
C VAL A 97 1.47 -0.17 -7.10
N THR A 98 2.33 -1.19 -7.10
CA THR A 98 3.76 -1.06 -6.77
C THR A 98 4.46 -0.10 -7.73
N THR A 99 4.15 -0.17 -9.02
CA THR A 99 4.69 0.73 -10.05
C THR A 99 4.24 2.16 -9.81
N ARG A 100 2.94 2.40 -9.55
CA ARG A 100 2.41 3.74 -9.22
C ARG A 100 3.08 4.35 -7.99
N ILE A 101 3.27 3.56 -6.93
CA ILE A 101 3.95 4.02 -5.70
C ILE A 101 5.42 4.36 -6.01
N LYS A 102 6.17 3.50 -6.70
CA LYS A 102 7.56 3.77 -7.07
C LYS A 102 7.70 5.01 -7.94
N THR A 103 6.91 5.13 -9.01
CA THR A 103 6.92 6.33 -9.87
C THR A 103 6.59 7.59 -9.09
N PHE A 104 5.62 7.55 -8.18
CA PHE A 104 5.31 8.67 -7.30
C PHE A 104 6.48 9.03 -6.38
N LEU A 105 7.05 8.05 -5.65
CA LEU A 105 8.13 8.30 -4.70
C LEU A 105 9.39 8.84 -5.40
N ASN A 106 9.79 8.28 -6.54
CA ASN A 106 10.87 8.85 -7.36
C ASN A 106 10.56 10.32 -7.72
N THR A 107 9.35 10.63 -8.18
CA THR A 107 8.94 12.01 -8.52
C THR A 107 8.88 12.96 -7.32
N GLN A 108 8.74 12.47 -6.09
CA GLN A 108 8.68 13.32 -4.88
C GLN A 108 10.02 13.49 -4.17
N PHE A 109 10.91 12.50 -4.27
CA PHE A 109 12.16 12.47 -3.51
C PHE A 109 13.42 12.59 -4.39
N GLU A 110 13.29 12.67 -5.73
CA GLU A 110 14.40 13.00 -6.66
C GLU A 110 14.37 14.46 -7.15
N GLU A 111 14.90 15.37 -6.31
CA GLU A 111 15.62 16.59 -6.75
C GLU A 111 16.95 16.62 -5.98
N HIS A 112 18.14 16.77 -6.56
CA HIS A 112 18.59 16.83 -7.96
C HIS A 112 20.01 16.17 -8.03
N PRO A 113 20.54 15.77 -9.20
CA PRO A 113 21.96 15.41 -9.35
C PRO A 113 22.93 16.57 -9.04
#